data_AF-A0A1Q7TK68-F1
#
_entry.id   AF-A0A1Q7TK68-F1
#
_cell.length_a   1.000
_cell.length_b   1.000
_cell.length_c   1.000
_cell.angle_alpha   90.00
_cell.angle_beta   90.00
_cell.angle_gamma   90.00
#
_symmetry.space_group_name_H-M   'P 1'
#
loop_
_entity.id
_entity.type
_entity.pdbx_description
1 polymer ?
#
loop_
_entity_poly.entity_id
_entity_poly.type
_entity_poly.pdbx_seq_one_letter_code
_entity_poly.pdbx_strand_id
1 'polypeptide(L)' 'MKRNTPVNGAGEVRSYVQLQHEIHDALRQQHPEWIERNGDCPTCDSYESRLAELLDIFQSHERKSAA' A
#
# COMPACT_ATOMS: atom_id res chain seq x y z
N MET A 1 -3.04 34.28 -5.74
CA MET A 1 -1.82 33.51 -6.05
C MET A 1 -1.51 32.58 -4.87
N LYS A 2 -1.65 31.27 -5.10
CA LYS A 2 -0.98 30.10 -4.49
C LYS A 2 -0.53 30.19 -3.01
N ARG A 3 -1.28 29.55 -2.11
CA ARG A 3 -0.75 29.08 -0.81
C ARG A 3 -0.09 27.74 -1.06
N ASN A 4 1.23 27.74 -1.10
CA ASN A 4 2.03 26.52 -1.19
C ASN A 4 2.03 25.93 0.21
N THR A 5 1.07 25.06 0.51
CA THR A 5 1.14 24.22 1.70
C THR A 5 2.33 23.29 1.50
N PRO A 6 3.41 23.37 2.29
CA PRO A 6 4.34 22.27 2.33
C PRO A 6 3.56 21.13 2.99
N VAL A 7 3.24 20.09 2.20
CA VAL A 7 2.90 18.79 2.77
C VAL A 7 4.12 18.40 3.61
N ASN A 8 3.97 18.57 4.92
CA ASN A 8 4.97 18.24 5.90
C ASN A 8 5.23 16.74 5.77
N GLY A 9 6.50 16.35 5.63
CA GLY A 9 6.95 15.03 5.16
C GLY A 9 6.23 13.87 5.85
N ALA A 10 6.03 12.72 5.20
CA ALA A 10 7.12 11.81 4.79
C ALA A 10 8.21 11.60 5.88
N GLY A 11 7.93 12.02 7.12
CA GLY A 11 8.76 11.87 8.29
C GLY A 11 8.18 10.78 9.18
N GLU A 12 9.06 9.95 9.70
CA GLU A 12 8.80 8.71 10.41
C GLU A 12 8.48 7.55 9.46
N VAL A 13 9.29 6.49 9.57
CA VAL A 13 9.01 5.20 8.95
C VAL A 13 7.64 4.77 9.46
N ARG A 14 6.58 5.08 8.71
CA ARG A 14 5.26 4.52 8.98
C ARG A 14 5.45 3.02 9.01
N SER A 15 4.90 2.38 10.06
CA SER A 15 4.81 0.92 10.10
C SER A 15 4.36 0.44 8.73
N TYR A 16 5.00 -0.60 8.20
CA TYR A 16 4.68 -1.16 6.90
C TYR A 16 3.17 -1.40 6.74
N VAL A 17 2.52 -1.85 7.82
CA VAL A 17 1.06 -2.02 7.92
C VAL A 17 0.29 -0.72 7.63
N GLN A 18 0.77 0.39 8.16
CA GLN A 18 0.10 1.69 8.00
C GLN A 18 0.26 2.25 6.59
N LEU A 19 1.40 2.01 5.94
CA LEU A 19 1.56 2.32 4.51
C LEU A 19 0.64 1.44 3.65
N GLN A 20 0.51 0.16 3.99
CA GLN A 20 -0.36 -0.77 3.27
C GLN A 20 -1.83 -0.30 3.31
N HIS A 21 -2.31 0.12 4.49
CA HIS A 21 -3.65 0.67 4.65
C HIS A 21 -3.86 1.95 3.81
N GLU A 22 -2.87 2.86 3.76
CA GLU A 22 -2.99 4.07 2.93
C GLU A 22 -3.09 3.76 1.44
N ILE A 23 -2.31 2.79 0.96
CA ILE A 23 -2.35 2.34 -0.43
C ILE A 23 -3.73 1.74 -0.73
N HIS A 24 -4.24 0.89 0.16
CA HIS A 24 -5.55 0.26 0.01
C HIS A 24 -6.68 1.31 -0.04
N ASP A 25 -6.69 2.26 0.89
CA ASP A 25 -7.69 3.34 0.92
C ASP A 25 -7.59 4.26 -0.29
N ALA A 26 -6.39 4.54 -0.77
CA ALA A 26 -6.18 5.34 -1.99
C ALA A 26 -6.70 4.60 -3.23
N LEU A 27 -6.46 3.29 -3.35
CA LEU A 27 -6.95 2.48 -4.47
C LEU A 27 -8.48 2.45 -4.50
N ARG A 28 -9.14 2.29 -3.35
CA ARG A 28 -10.62 2.34 -3.25
C ARG A 28 -11.19 3.70 -3.65
N GLN A 29 -10.51 4.80 -3.29
CA GLN A 29 -10.94 6.14 -3.68
C GLN A 29 -10.74 6.41 -5.18
N GLN A 30 -9.67 5.89 -5.78
CA GLN A 30 -9.38 6.05 -7.20
C GLN A 30 -10.24 5.14 -8.09
N HIS A 31 -10.59 3.96 -7.58
CA HIS A 31 -11.33 2.92 -8.31
C HIS A 31 -12.63 2.53 -7.59
N PRO A 32 -13.61 3.45 -7.48
CA PRO A 32 -14.90 3.12 -6.89
C PRO A 32 -15.63 2.00 -7.66
N GLU A 33 -15.30 1.78 -8.94
CA GLU A 33 -15.84 0.70 -9.76
C GLU A 33 -15.40 -0.71 -9.32
N TRP A 34 -14.33 -0.82 -8.52
CA TRP A 34 -13.89 -2.10 -7.96
C TRP A 34 -14.59 -2.44 -6.65
N ILE A 35 -15.33 -1.48 -6.06
CA ILE A 35 -16.04 -1.68 -4.81
C ILE A 35 -17.41 -2.31 -5.13
N GLU A 36 -17.61 -3.51 -4.63
CA GLU A 36 -18.86 -4.24 -4.74
C GLU A 36 -19.97 -3.63 -3.86
N ARG A 37 -21.22 -4.02 -4.08
CA ARG A 37 -22.38 -3.50 -3.33
C ARG A 37 -22.34 -3.80 -1.82
N ASN A 38 -21.65 -4.87 -1.43
CA ASN A 38 -21.37 -5.24 -0.03
C ASN A 38 -20.27 -4.36 0.60
N GLY A 39 -19.56 -3.56 -0.20
CA GLY A 39 -18.43 -2.75 0.25
C GLY A 39 -17.08 -3.47 0.16
N ASP A 40 -17.02 -4.68 -0.39
CA ASP A 40 -15.78 -5.42 -0.60
C ASP A 40 -15.07 -4.91 -1.86
N CYS A 41 -13.75 -5.05 -1.91
CA CYS A 41 -12.95 -4.73 -3.10
C CYS A 41 -12.01 -5.90 -3.42
N PRO A 42 -12.48 -6.97 -4.08
CA PRO A 42 -11.68 -8.17 -4.35
C PRO A 42 -10.40 -7.86 -5.15
N THR A 43 -10.46 -6.85 -6.03
CA THR A 43 -9.29 -6.36 -6.76
C THR A 43 -8.26 -5.77 -5.81
N CYS A 44 -8.68 -4.95 -4.84
CA CYS A 44 -7.79 -4.37 -3.83
C CYS A 44 -7.12 -5.49 -3.01
N ASP A 45 -7.90 -6.49 -2.56
CA ASP A 45 -7.40 -7.64 -1.80
C ASP A 45 -6.36 -8.45 -2.60
N SER A 46 -6.57 -8.59 -3.92
CA SER A 46 -5.62 -9.24 -4.82
C SER A 46 -4.30 -8.47 -4.92
N TYR A 47 -4.34 -7.14 -4.93
CA TYR A 47 -3.13 -6.31 -4.95
C TYR A 47 -2.37 -6.42 -3.63
N GLU A 48 -3.08 -6.40 -2.49
CA GLU A 48 -2.46 -6.56 -1.17
C GLU A 48 -1.81 -7.94 -1.02
N SER A 49 -2.50 -9.00 -1.43
CA SER A 49 -1.97 -10.36 -1.38
C SER A 49 -0.69 -10.50 -2.21
N ARG A 50 -0.67 -9.94 -3.42
CA ARG A 50 0.50 -9.95 -4.29
C ARG A 50 1.65 -9.10 -3.73
N LEU A 51 1.35 -7.97 -3.09
CA LEU A 51 2.37 -7.15 -2.44
C LEU A 51 3.04 -7.92 -1.29
N ALA A 52 2.24 -8.59 -0.46
CA ALA A 52 2.74 -9.42 0.64
C ALA A 52 3.65 -10.56 0.12
N GLU A 53 3.26 -11.23 -0.97
CA GLU A 53 4.07 -12.26 -1.62
C GLU A 53 5.42 -11.71 -2.12
N LEU A 54 5.40 -10.57 -2.82
CA LEU A 54 6.63 -9.94 -3.30
C LEU A 54 7.59 -9.61 -2.15
N LEU A 55 7.07 -9.07 -1.05
CA LEU A 55 7.88 -8.73 0.11
C LEU A 55 8.48 -9.98 0.78
N ASP A 56 7.74 -11.07 0.88
CA ASP A 56 8.28 -12.34 1.38
C ASP A 56 9.42 -12.88 0.49
N ILE A 57 9.25 -12.79 -0.83
CA ILE A 57 10.29 -13.15 -1.81
C ILE A 57 11.54 -12.28 -1.61
N PHE A 58 11.38 -10.96 -1.53
CA PHE A 58 12.50 -10.04 -1.34
C PHE A 58 13.22 -10.29 -0.01
N GLN A 59 12.48 -10.43 1.09
CA GLN A 59 13.06 -10.76 2.41
C GLN A 59 13.84 -12.08 2.39
N SER A 60 13.33 -13.07 1.66
CA SER A 60 14.00 -14.36 1.50
C SER A 60 15.27 -14.29 0.65
N HIS A 61 15.30 -13.40 -0.36
CA HIS A 61 16.48 -13.17 -1.18
C HIS A 61 17.59 -12.41 -0.43
N GLU A 62 17.23 -11.40 0.37
CA GLU A 62 18.18 -10.65 1.22
C GLU A 62 18.89 -11.58 2.22
N ARG A 63 18.14 -12.50 2.85
CA ARG A 63 18.72 -13.50 3.77
C ARG A 63 19.71 -14.47 3.10
N LYS A 64 19.49 -14.80 1.82
CA LYS A 64 20.40 -15.67 1.05
C LYS A 64 21.64 -14.93 0.56
N SER A 65 21.55 -13.63 0.34
CA SER A 65 22.68 -12.82 -0.14
C SER A 65 23.63 -12.40 0.98
N ALA A 66 23.19 -12.50 2.23
CA ALA A 66 23.96 -12.16 3.43
C ALA A 66 24.64 -13.38 4.11
N ALA A 67 24.52 -14.59 3.55
CA ALA A 67 25.09 -15.84 4.05
C ALA A 67 26.24 -16.33 3.15
#